data_AF-A0A026WXQ9-F1
#
_entry.id   AF-A0A026WXQ9-F1
#
_cell.length_a   1.000
_cell.length_b   1.000
_cell.length_c   1.000
_cell.angle_alpha   90.00
_cell.angle_beta   90.00
_cell.angle_gamma   90.00
#
_symmetry.space_group_name_H-M   'P 1'
#
loop_
_entity.id
_entity.type
_entity.pdbx_description
1 polymer ?
#
loop_
_entity_poly.entity_id
_entity_poly.type
_entity_poly.pdbx_seq_one_letter_code
_entity_poly.pdbx_strand_id
1 'polypeptide(L)' 'MRTVTKTVQNDSFFNFFSPPNVPDDSEADLDEDTQALLTSDFEIGHYIRERIVPRAVLYYTGDFEFGA' A
#
# COMPACT_ATOMS: atom_id res chain seq x y z
N MET A 1 -30.38 -9.99 25.86
CA MET A 1 -29.92 -9.47 24.56
C MET A 1 -28.50 -9.95 24.32
N ARG A 2 -28.20 -10.50 23.15
CA ARG A 2 -26.83 -10.86 22.75
C ARG A 2 -26.41 -9.88 21.67
N THR A 3 -25.39 -9.08 21.94
CA THR A 3 -24.81 -8.17 20.95
C THR A 3 -23.80 -8.94 20.12
N VAL A 4 -23.89 -8.85 18.80
CA VAL A 4 -22.90 -9.40 17.87
C VAL A 4 -22.11 -8.24 17.29
N THR A 5 -20.79 -8.28 17.46
CA THR A 5 -19.88 -7.30 16.87
C THR A 5 -19.54 -7.74 15.44
N LYS A 6 -19.77 -6.86 14.46
CA LYS A 6 -19.37 -7.07 13.07
C LYS A 6 -18.16 -6.21 12.76
N THR A 7 -17.06 -6.83 12.34
CA THR A 7 -15.91 -6.12 11.79
C THR A 7 -16.17 -5.84 10.32
N VAL A 8 -15.90 -4.61 9.89
CA VAL A 8 -16.02 -4.18 8.48
C VAL A 8 -14.66 -3.62 8.08
N GLN A 9 -14.22 -3.96 6.88
CA GLN A 9 -12.98 -3.41 6.32
C GLN A 9 -13.15 -1.90 6.13
N ASN A 10 -12.10 -1.15 6.43
CA ASN A 10 -12.04 0.30 6.28
C ASN A 10 -10.75 0.66 5.54
N ASP A 11 -10.75 1.82 4.91
CA ASP A 11 -9.57 2.32 4.22
C ASP A 11 -8.50 2.66 5.25
N SER A 12 -7.34 2.03 5.11
CA SER A 12 -6.24 2.16 6.04
C SER A 12 -4.91 2.01 5.33
N PHE A 13 -3.92 2.79 5.74
CA PHE A 13 -2.53 2.58 5.32
C PHE A 13 -2.07 1.14 5.59
N PHE A 14 -2.56 0.51 6.67
CA PHE A 14 -2.17 -0.85 7.02
C PHE A 14 -2.73 -1.93 6.07
N ASN A 15 -3.66 -1.60 5.17
CA ASN A 15 -4.09 -2.50 4.10
C ASN A 15 -2.91 -2.84 3.17
N PHE A 16 -1.89 -1.98 3.09
CA PHE A 16 -0.63 -2.24 2.38
C PHE A 16 0.08 -3.52 2.85
N PHE A 17 -0.07 -3.90 4.12
CA PHE A 17 0.51 -5.15 4.65
C PHE A 17 -0.41 -6.35 4.48
N SER A 18 -1.56 -6.17 3.84
CA SER A 18 -2.55 -7.20 3.49
C SER A 18 -2.80 -7.17 1.98
N PRO A 19 -1.77 -7.46 1.16
CA PRO A 19 -1.89 -7.40 -0.29
C PRO A 19 -2.96 -8.38 -0.79
N PRO A 20 -3.57 -8.11 -1.96
CA PRO A 20 -4.55 -9.00 -2.55
C PRO A 20 -3.93 -10.38 -2.88
N ASN A 21 -4.76 -11.42 -2.84
CA ASN A 21 -4.32 -12.77 -3.19
C ASN A 21 -4.09 -12.87 -4.70
N VAL A 22 -2.90 -13.31 -5.08
CA VAL A 22 -2.54 -13.61 -6.47
C VAL A 22 -2.70 -15.12 -6.68
N PRO A 23 -3.30 -15.58 -7.79
CA PRO A 23 -3.32 -16.99 -8.13
C PRO A 23 -1.90 -17.55 -8.25
N ASP A 24 -1.69 -18.79 -7.79
CA ASP A 24 -0.39 -19.49 -7.95
C ASP A 24 -0.10 -19.86 -9.41
N ASP A 25 -1.15 -19.92 -10.25
CA ASP A 25 -1.03 -20.19 -11.68
C ASP A 25 -0.62 -18.91 -12.42
N SER A 26 0.59 -18.91 -12.99
CA SER A 26 1.14 -17.78 -13.72
C SER A 26 0.39 -17.46 -15.02
N GLU A 27 -0.46 -18.37 -15.51
CA GLU A 27 -1.31 -18.11 -16.68
C GLU A 27 -2.76 -17.72 -16.32
N ALA A 28 -3.09 -17.64 -15.02
CA ALA A 28 -4.40 -17.15 -14.60
C ALA A 28 -4.47 -15.62 -14.73
N ASP A 29 -5.48 -15.14 -15.48
CA ASP A 29 -5.76 -13.72 -15.59
C ASP A 29 -6.16 -13.14 -14.23
N LEU A 30 -5.49 -12.06 -13.83
CA LEU A 30 -5.90 -11.22 -12.72
C LEU A 30 -7.06 -10.32 -13.16
N ASP A 31 -8.05 -10.13 -12.29
CA ASP A 31 -9.06 -9.11 -12.53
C ASP A 31 -8.43 -7.71 -12.47
N GLU A 32 -9.05 -6.76 -13.18
CA GLU A 32 -8.55 -5.40 -13.35
C GLU A 32 -8.38 -4.68 -11.99
N ASP A 33 -9.27 -4.91 -11.03
CA ASP A 33 -9.22 -4.29 -9.71
C ASP A 33 -8.01 -4.81 -8.91
N THR A 34 -7.78 -6.13 -8.92
CA THR A 34 -6.59 -6.74 -8.30
C THR A 34 -5.29 -6.22 -8.93
N GLN A 35 -5.25 -6.10 -10.26
CA GLN A 35 -4.09 -5.56 -10.96
C GLN A 35 -3.83 -4.08 -10.60
N ALA A 36 -4.88 -3.27 -10.50
CA ALA A 36 -4.77 -1.87 -10.08
C ALA A 36 -4.25 -1.74 -8.64
N LEU A 37 -4.76 -2.57 -7.72
CA LEU A 37 -4.29 -2.60 -6.33
C LEU A 37 -2.81 -2.98 -6.23
N LEU A 38 -2.38 -4.05 -6.90
CA LEU A 38 -0.98 -4.48 -6.91
C LEU A 38 -0.04 -3.42 -7.51
N THR A 39 -0.51 -2.70 -8.55
CA THR A 39 0.24 -1.60 -9.14
C THR A 39 0.42 -0.47 -8.13
N SER A 40 -0.65 -0.10 -7.43
CA SER A 40 -0.59 0.93 -6.37
C SER A 40 0.33 0.51 -5.22
N ASP A 41 0.26 -0.74 -4.77
CA ASP A 41 1.13 -1.29 -3.73
C ASP A 41 2.61 -1.23 -4.18
N PHE A 42 2.90 -1.59 -5.43
CA PHE A 42 4.26 -1.50 -5.95
C PHE A 42 4.76 -0.05 -5.95
N GLU A 43 3.96 0.91 -6.42
CA GLU A 43 4.32 2.33 -6.45
C GLU A 43 4.60 2.88 -5.05
N ILE A 44 3.73 2.59 -4.08
CA ILE A 44 3.88 3.00 -2.68
C ILE A 44 5.15 2.39 -2.09
N GLY A 45 5.32 1.08 -2.24
CA GLY A 45 6.50 0.35 -1.71
C GLY A 45 7.80 0.86 -2.33
N HIS A 46 7.81 1.08 -3.63
CA HIS A 46 8.94 1.66 -4.35
C HIS A 46 9.25 3.07 -3.86
N TYR A 47 8.24 3.93 -3.69
CA TYR A 47 8.42 5.29 -3.18
C TYR A 47 8.99 5.28 -1.76
N ILE A 48 8.46 4.44 -0.87
CA ILE A 48 8.98 4.33 0.50
C ILE A 48 10.45 3.89 0.47
N ARG A 49 10.77 2.84 -0.30
CA ARG A 49 12.11 2.26 -0.40
C ARG A 49 13.14 3.23 -1.00
N GLU A 50 12.83 3.85 -2.14
CA GLU A 50 13.79 4.62 -2.91
C GLU A 50 13.83 6.10 -2.51
N ARG A 51 12.73 6.62 -1.93
CA ARG A 51 12.62 8.05 -1.61
C ARG A 51 12.54 8.34 -0.13
N ILE A 52 11.61 7.72 0.60
CA ILE A 52 11.36 8.01 2.02
C ILE A 52 12.51 7.50 2.90
N VAL A 53 12.79 6.19 2.87
CA VAL A 53 13.77 5.54 3.76
C VAL A 53 15.16 6.19 3.67
N PRO A 54 15.74 6.45 2.47
CA PRO A 54 17.08 7.03 2.37
C PRO A 54 17.17 8.49 2.83
N ARG A 55 16.03 9.21 2.86
CA ARG A 55 15.96 10.65 3.15
C ARG A 55 14.98 10.97 4.27
N ALA A 56 14.75 10.01 5.18
CA ALA A 56 13.69 10.09 6.17
C ALA A 56 13.76 11.37 7.01
N VAL A 57 14.98 11.83 7.34
CA VAL A 57 15.20 13.09 8.07
C VAL A 57 14.70 14.29 7.26
N LEU A 58 14.99 14.37 5.97
CA LEU A 58 14.56 15.48 5.11
C LEU A 58 13.03 15.51 4.93
N TYR A 59 12.39 14.33 4.85
CA TYR A 59 10.93 14.24 4.83
C TYR A 59 10.31 14.61 6.18
N TYR A 60 10.99 14.31 7.29
CA TYR A 60 10.55 14.68 8.64
C TYR A 60 10.69 16.19 8.89
N THR A 61 11.80 16.80 8.46
CA THR A 61 12.06 18.24 8.64
C THR A 61 11.34 19.12 7.61
N GLY A 62 10.93 18.55 6.47
CA GLY A 62 10.33 19.28 5.36
C GLY A 62 11.34 19.94 4.41
N ASP A 63 12.63 19.80 4.66
CA ASP A 63 13.71 20.43 3.88
C ASP A 63 13.78 19.93 2.43
N PHE A 64 13.12 18.81 2.11
CA PHE A 64 13.03 18.29 0.75
C PHE A 64 12.28 19.22 -0.22
N GLU A 65 11.33 20.04 0.26
CA GLU A 65 10.54 20.95 -0.58
C GLU A 65 11.22 22.30 -0.84
N PHE A 66 12.22 22.68 -0.05
CA PHE A 66 12.86 24.01 -0.11
C PHE A 66 14.08 24.09 -1.04
N GLY A 67 14.44 23.00 -1.72
CA GLY A 67 15.65 22.89 -2.54
C GLY A 67 15.44 22.64 -4.03
N ALA A 68 14.23 22.82 -4.56
CA ALA A 68 13.91 22.69 -5.98
C ALA A 68 13.74 24.06 -6.66
#